data_AF-A0A091C799-F1
#
_entry.id   AF-A0A091C799-F1
#
_cell.length_a   1.000
_cell.length_b   1.000
_cell.length_c   1.000
_cell.angle_alpha   90.00
_cell.angle_beta   90.00
_cell.angle_gamma   90.00
#
_symmetry.space_group_name_H-M   'P 1'
#
loop_
_entity.id
_entity.type
_entity.pdbx_description
1 polymer ?
#
loop_
_entity_poly.entity_id
_entity_poly.type
_entity_poly.pdbx_seq_one_letter_code
_entity_poly.pdbx_strand_id
1 'polypeptide(L)'
;MIPIVLVVNLIMLGLKWTKTLNIDIWNYWHMAAAAATAYIITGNVIMGILAGIIYTVFCLIIADKTAYQVQEYYGLEGISFATGSAAGYAVFGIPAAWLISKIPGINKINVKPETIQKRFGVFGEPMIMGLIIGAFLAILGGYDITGILQTAMTMGGIMLLMPRMVKILMEGLTPIQEGAQKMLQGRYKGREIFLGMDAALATGSPAALSTGLLMVPITLFIAVILPGNRVLPFGDLATIPFFAALIVPGRKGNIVHSVLACTVAVTIGLYMATDFAPAITQMGEGIVEFPEGAAQISNLDTGGNILNWVFLKASELYNSVF
;
A
#
# COMPACT_ATOMS: atom_id res chain seq x y z
N MET A 1 12.23 -0.72 18.54
CA MET A 1 12.20 -0.23 17.15
C MET A 1 11.46 1.09 16.98
N ILE A 2 10.21 1.25 17.43
CA ILE A 2 9.39 2.45 17.20
C ILE A 2 10.12 3.78 17.52
N PRO A 3 10.77 3.98 18.69
CA PRO A 3 11.50 5.22 18.97
C PRO A 3 12.69 5.45 18.03
N ILE A 4 13.35 4.38 17.59
CA ILE A 4 14.51 4.44 16.69
C ILE A 4 14.06 4.96 15.32
N VAL A 5 12.91 4.49 14.80
CA VAL A 5 12.32 4.97 13.54
C VAL A 5 12.09 6.48 13.59
N LEU A 6 11.52 6.99 14.69
CA LEU A 6 11.31 8.44 14.88
C LEU A 6 12.63 9.21 14.87
N VAL A 7 13.63 8.74 15.62
CA VAL A 7 14.95 9.37 15.68
C VAL A 7 15.62 9.38 14.30
N VAL A 8 15.57 8.27 13.57
CA VAL A 8 16.11 8.18 12.20
C VAL A 8 15.39 9.19 11.29
N ASN A 9 14.06 9.28 11.35
CA ASN A 9 13.32 10.23 10.54
C ASN A 9 13.73 11.69 10.85
N LEU A 10 13.87 12.05 12.13
CA LEU A 10 14.34 13.39 12.53
C LEU A 10 15.78 13.67 12.07
N ILE A 11 16.67 12.68 12.16
CA ILE A 11 18.05 12.79 11.66
C ILE A 11 18.06 13.00 10.15
N MET A 12 17.33 12.19 9.38
CA MET A 12 17.25 12.33 7.92
C MET A 12 16.67 13.68 7.49
N LEU A 13 15.68 14.18 8.24
CA LEU A 13 15.11 15.51 8.02
C LEU A 13 16.14 16.61 8.28
N GLY A 14 16.87 16.53 9.40
CA GLY A 14 17.91 17.48 9.80
C GLY A 14 19.12 17.49 8.86
N LEU A 15 19.57 16.33 8.40
CA LEU A 15 20.65 16.15 7.41
C LEU A 15 20.21 16.45 5.97
N LYS A 16 18.93 16.76 5.76
CA LYS A 16 18.33 17.08 4.46
C LYS A 16 18.33 15.93 3.45
N TRP A 17 18.34 14.69 3.93
CA TRP A 17 18.22 13.51 3.06
C TRP A 17 16.78 13.28 2.62
N THR A 18 15.81 13.64 3.44
CA THR A 18 14.38 13.59 3.11
C THR A 18 13.65 14.86 3.55
N LYS A 19 12.52 15.14 2.92
CA LYS A 19 11.57 16.23 3.21
C LYS A 19 10.37 15.75 4.03
N THR A 20 10.11 14.44 4.09
CA THR A 20 8.98 13.87 4.82
C THR A 20 9.27 13.69 6.32
N LEU A 21 8.46 14.34 7.16
CA LEU A 21 8.32 14.05 8.59
C LEU A 21 7.20 13.03 8.76
N ASN A 22 7.54 11.78 9.06
CA ASN A 22 6.57 10.71 9.21
C ASN A 22 5.90 10.75 10.58
N ILE A 23 4.65 11.21 10.64
CA ILE A 23 3.86 11.32 11.86
C ILE A 23 2.89 10.15 12.07
N ASP A 24 2.87 9.22 11.12
CA ASP A 24 2.08 8.00 11.17
C ASP A 24 2.82 6.91 11.96
N ILE A 25 2.71 7.01 13.29
CA ILE A 25 3.36 6.09 14.24
C ILE A 25 2.77 4.67 14.13
N TRP A 26 1.50 4.54 13.74
CA TRP A 26 0.87 3.24 13.55
C TRP A 26 1.69 2.42 12.55
N ASN A 27 2.04 3.00 11.41
CA ASN A 27 2.77 2.32 10.35
C ASN A 27 4.22 1.91 10.69
N TYR A 28 4.74 2.23 11.88
CA TYR A 28 6.09 1.85 12.27
C TYR A 28 6.21 0.34 12.53
N TRP A 29 5.09 -0.38 12.63
CA TRP A 29 5.08 -1.82 12.74
C TRP A 29 5.72 -2.50 11.52
N HIS A 30 5.63 -1.92 10.32
CA HIS A 30 6.29 -2.47 9.12
C HIS A 30 7.82 -2.56 9.29
N MET A 31 8.43 -1.48 9.82
CA MET A 31 9.86 -1.43 10.14
C MET A 31 10.23 -2.37 11.29
N ALA A 32 9.32 -2.53 12.24
CA ALA A 32 9.49 -3.48 13.34
C ALA A 32 9.45 -4.94 12.84
N ALA A 33 8.59 -5.25 11.87
CA ALA A 33 8.53 -6.56 11.23
C ALA A 33 9.83 -6.89 10.49
N ALA A 34 10.38 -5.92 9.73
CA ALA A 34 11.70 -6.08 9.10
C ALA A 34 12.81 -6.37 10.12
N ALA A 35 12.80 -5.66 11.25
CA ALA A 35 13.76 -5.85 12.32
C ALA A 35 13.61 -7.22 13.00
N ALA A 36 12.38 -7.65 13.27
CA ALA A 36 12.08 -8.96 13.83
C ALA A 36 12.55 -10.09 12.88
N THR A 37 12.33 -9.91 11.57
CA THR A 37 12.80 -10.83 10.52
C THR A 37 14.29 -11.05 10.61
N ALA A 38 15.07 -9.97 10.54
CA ALA A 38 16.52 -10.08 10.57
C ALA A 38 17.03 -10.65 11.91
N TYR A 39 16.40 -10.30 13.03
CA TYR A 39 16.75 -10.86 14.33
C TYR A 39 16.49 -12.37 14.42
N ILE A 40 15.33 -12.85 13.97
CA ILE A 40 14.97 -14.26 14.06
C ILE A 40 15.87 -15.16 13.21
N ILE A 41 16.27 -14.67 12.04
CA ILE A 41 17.12 -15.43 11.12
C ILE A 41 18.58 -15.46 11.61
N THR A 42 19.09 -14.34 12.13
CA THR A 42 20.52 -14.19 12.46
C THR A 42 20.85 -14.38 13.95
N GLY A 43 19.85 -14.37 14.83
CA GLY A 43 20.02 -14.27 16.28
C GLY A 43 20.62 -12.94 16.77
N ASN A 44 20.88 -11.99 15.86
CA ASN A 44 21.64 -10.78 16.17
C ASN A 44 20.74 -9.53 16.22
N VAL A 45 20.58 -8.97 17.43
CA VAL A 45 19.75 -7.79 17.68
C VAL A 45 20.23 -6.57 16.89
N ILE A 46 21.55 -6.43 16.68
CA ILE A 46 22.12 -5.31 15.92
C ILE A 46 21.69 -5.40 14.45
N MET A 47 21.71 -6.61 13.86
CA MET A 47 21.22 -6.82 12.49
C MET A 47 19.72 -6.54 12.38
N GLY A 48 18.94 -6.92 13.38
CA GLY A 48 17.52 -6.53 13.49
C GLY A 48 17.33 -5.02 13.45
N ILE A 49 18.04 -4.29 14.32
CA ILE A 49 17.95 -2.82 14.37
C ILE A 49 18.37 -2.20 13.04
N LEU A 50 19.48 -2.64 12.45
CA LEU A 50 19.97 -2.15 11.16
C LEU A 50 18.95 -2.37 10.04
N ALA A 51 18.33 -3.56 9.96
CA ALA A 51 17.29 -3.85 8.98
C ALA A 51 16.12 -2.87 9.09
N GLY A 52 15.61 -2.62 10.30
CA GLY A 52 14.53 -1.66 10.52
C GLY A 52 14.91 -0.20 10.20
N ILE A 53 16.15 0.21 10.48
CA ILE A 53 16.67 1.53 10.11
C ILE A 53 16.72 1.67 8.58
N ILE A 54 17.28 0.69 7.88
CA ILE A 54 17.40 0.72 6.41
C ILE A 54 16.00 0.71 5.78
N TYR A 55 15.05 -0.09 6.32
CA TYR A 55 13.66 -0.07 5.87
C TYR A 55 13.04 1.32 5.99
N THR A 56 13.26 1.98 7.14
CA THR A 56 12.78 3.36 7.38
C THR A 56 13.33 4.33 6.33
N VAL A 57 14.64 4.25 6.05
CA VAL A 57 15.30 5.07 5.02
C VAL A 57 14.63 4.87 3.66
N PHE A 58 14.39 3.61 3.24
CA PHE A 58 13.74 3.33 1.96
C PHE A 58 12.31 3.87 1.89
N CYS A 59 11.50 3.66 2.93
CA CYS A 59 10.13 4.18 2.98
C CYS A 59 10.09 5.70 2.87
N LEU A 60 10.95 6.41 3.61
CA LEU A 60 11.01 7.87 3.56
C LEU A 60 11.47 8.40 2.20
N ILE A 61 12.43 7.73 1.56
CA ILE A 61 12.87 8.09 0.21
C ILE A 61 11.74 7.89 -0.81
N ILE A 62 10.98 6.79 -0.70
CA ILE A 62 9.84 6.51 -1.59
C ILE A 62 8.73 7.53 -1.35
N ALA A 63 8.41 7.85 -0.08
CA ALA A 63 7.44 8.86 0.28
C ALA A 63 7.79 10.22 -0.34
N ASP A 64 9.04 10.67 -0.18
CA ASP A 64 9.56 11.91 -0.78
C ASP A 64 9.44 11.92 -2.32
N LYS A 65 9.86 10.84 -2.97
CA LYS A 65 9.87 10.74 -4.44
C LYS A 65 8.48 10.72 -5.04
N THR A 66 7.52 10.15 -4.32
CA THR A 66 6.12 10.03 -4.77
C THR A 66 5.25 11.19 -4.29
N ALA A 67 5.72 12.02 -3.35
CA ALA A 67 4.97 13.10 -2.73
C ALA A 67 4.30 14.03 -3.75
N TYR A 68 5.02 14.46 -4.79
CA TYR A 68 4.44 15.36 -5.81
C TYR A 68 3.29 14.70 -6.57
N GLN A 69 3.43 13.43 -6.95
CA GLN A 69 2.37 12.71 -7.66
C GLN A 69 1.15 12.48 -6.77
N VAL A 70 1.38 12.14 -5.49
CA VAL A 70 0.34 11.99 -4.47
C VAL A 70 -0.43 13.30 -4.29
N GLN A 71 0.28 14.42 -4.16
CA GLN A 71 -0.30 15.76 -4.01
C GLN A 71 -1.12 16.17 -5.24
N GLU A 72 -0.54 16.07 -6.44
CA GLU A 72 -1.21 16.47 -7.69
C GLU A 72 -2.48 15.64 -7.93
N TYR A 73 -2.44 14.34 -7.64
CA TYR A 73 -3.56 13.45 -7.93
C TYR A 73 -4.64 13.44 -6.85
N TYR A 74 -4.25 13.31 -5.58
CA TYR A 74 -5.22 13.21 -4.47
C TYR A 74 -5.64 14.58 -3.92
N GLY A 75 -4.95 15.67 -4.30
CA GLY A 75 -5.22 17.01 -3.77
C GLY A 75 -4.78 17.18 -2.31
N LEU A 76 -3.81 16.38 -1.86
CA LEU A 76 -3.35 16.35 -0.46
C LEU A 76 -2.08 17.19 -0.30
N GLU A 77 -2.19 18.51 -0.52
CA GLU A 77 -1.03 19.42 -0.46
C GLU A 77 -0.22 19.23 0.82
N GLY A 78 1.11 19.24 0.73
CA GLY A 78 2.00 19.06 1.87
C GLY A 78 1.99 17.65 2.50
N ILE A 79 1.28 16.68 1.92
CA ILE A 79 1.24 15.29 2.40
C ILE A 79 2.04 14.37 1.47
N SER A 80 2.65 13.35 2.09
CA SER A 80 3.26 12.21 1.41
C SER A 80 2.80 10.91 2.08
N PHE A 81 2.79 9.79 1.36
CA PHE A 81 2.47 8.49 1.98
C PHE A 81 3.73 7.76 2.39
N ALA A 82 3.87 7.50 3.68
CA ALA A 82 5.04 6.86 4.29
C ALA A 82 4.78 5.41 4.74
N THR A 83 3.57 4.89 4.50
CA THR A 83 3.12 3.52 4.76
C THR A 83 4.03 2.50 4.07
N GLY A 84 4.56 1.56 4.85
CA GLY A 84 5.54 0.56 4.36
C GLY A 84 4.97 -0.36 3.29
N SER A 85 3.69 -0.71 3.40
CA SER A 85 2.97 -1.53 2.42
C SER A 85 2.86 -0.86 1.06
N ALA A 86 2.33 0.37 1.03
CA ALA A 86 2.23 1.16 -0.18
C ALA A 86 3.60 1.40 -0.81
N ALA A 87 4.62 1.73 0.00
CA ALA A 87 5.99 1.92 -0.48
C ALA A 87 6.58 0.65 -1.10
N GLY A 88 6.39 -0.50 -0.45
CA GLY A 88 6.88 -1.80 -0.95
C GLY A 88 6.27 -2.18 -2.29
N TYR A 89 4.94 -2.14 -2.41
CA TYR A 89 4.26 -2.47 -3.66
C TYR A 89 4.52 -1.43 -4.76
N ALA A 90 4.80 -0.17 -4.42
CA ALA A 90 5.18 0.86 -5.38
C ALA A 90 6.49 0.54 -6.12
N VAL A 91 7.45 -0.16 -5.48
CA VAL A 91 8.74 -0.51 -6.08
C VAL A 91 8.56 -1.28 -7.40
N PHE A 92 7.60 -2.20 -7.45
CA PHE A 92 7.27 -2.93 -8.67
C PHE A 92 6.10 -2.32 -9.43
N GLY A 93 5.11 -1.78 -8.72
CA GLY A 93 3.89 -1.24 -9.30
C GLY A 93 4.12 0.01 -10.16
N ILE A 94 4.97 0.95 -9.73
CA ILE A 94 5.23 2.18 -10.50
C ILE A 94 5.97 1.87 -11.82
N PRO A 95 7.07 1.08 -11.84
CA PRO A 95 7.70 0.67 -13.08
C PRO A 95 6.77 -0.14 -13.99
N ALA A 96 5.97 -1.07 -13.43
CA ALA A 96 5.00 -1.83 -14.19
C ALA A 96 3.96 -0.90 -14.85
N ALA A 97 3.43 0.07 -14.11
CA ALA A 97 2.49 1.06 -14.62
C ALA A 97 3.11 1.92 -15.75
N TRP A 98 4.39 2.23 -15.64
CA TRP A 98 5.14 2.91 -16.70
C TRP A 98 5.27 2.05 -17.96
N LEU A 99 5.63 0.78 -17.83
CA LEU A 99 5.71 -0.16 -18.95
C LEU A 99 4.35 -0.34 -19.63
N ILE A 100 3.29 -0.56 -18.86
CA ILE A 100 1.92 -0.72 -19.36
C ILE A 100 1.48 0.49 -20.18
N SER A 101 1.85 1.70 -19.76
CA SER A 101 1.53 2.93 -20.50
C SER A 101 2.22 3.04 -21.87
N LYS A 102 3.23 2.21 -22.14
CA LYS A 102 3.93 2.16 -23.43
C LYS A 102 3.40 1.08 -24.38
N ILE A 103 2.59 0.13 -23.89
CA ILE A 103 2.09 -0.97 -24.70
C ILE A 103 1.09 -0.43 -25.74
N PRO A 104 1.33 -0.61 -27.05
CA PRO A 104 0.41 -0.16 -28.09
C PRO A 104 -0.99 -0.78 -27.90
N GLY A 105 -2.03 0.05 -27.96
CA GLY A 105 -3.41 -0.38 -27.73
C GLY A 105 -3.85 -0.11 -26.29
N ILE A 106 -3.17 -0.71 -25.31
CA ILE A 106 -3.45 -0.49 -23.87
C ILE A 106 -3.16 0.96 -23.48
N ASN A 107 -2.13 1.57 -24.05
CA ASN A 107 -1.77 2.97 -23.81
C ASN A 107 -2.90 3.96 -24.14
N LYS A 108 -3.81 3.62 -25.05
CA LYS A 108 -4.97 4.44 -25.43
C LYS A 108 -6.17 4.25 -24.50
N ILE A 109 -6.19 3.18 -23.71
CA ILE A 109 -7.27 2.89 -22.75
C ILE A 109 -7.14 3.88 -21.60
N ASN A 110 -8.13 4.77 -21.48
CA ASN A 110 -8.20 5.74 -20.40
C ASN A 110 -9.52 5.57 -19.65
N VAL A 111 -9.50 4.76 -18.59
CA VAL A 111 -10.67 4.48 -17.77
C VAL A 111 -10.48 5.17 -16.43
N LYS A 112 -11.05 6.36 -16.31
CA LYS A 112 -11.14 7.12 -15.06
C LYS A 112 -12.60 7.39 -14.75
N PRO A 113 -12.99 7.56 -13.47
CA PRO A 113 -14.36 7.92 -13.10
C PRO A 113 -14.92 9.07 -13.96
N GLU A 114 -14.14 10.13 -14.18
CA GLU A 114 -14.57 11.30 -14.96
C GLU A 114 -14.74 10.97 -16.45
N THR A 115 -13.94 10.05 -16.99
CA THR A 115 -14.04 9.63 -18.40
C THR A 115 -15.24 8.71 -18.62
N ILE A 116 -15.53 7.84 -17.65
CA ILE A 116 -16.74 7.02 -17.64
C ILE A 116 -17.95 7.93 -17.52
N GLN A 117 -17.94 8.91 -16.62
CA GLN A 117 -19.06 9.84 -16.41
C GLN A 117 -19.35 10.66 -17.67
N LYS A 118 -18.31 11.15 -18.36
CA LYS A 118 -18.47 11.88 -19.63
C LYS A 118 -19.08 11.04 -20.76
N ARG A 119 -18.87 9.72 -20.76
CA ARG A 119 -19.37 8.83 -21.83
C ARG A 119 -20.68 8.12 -21.48
N PHE A 120 -20.86 7.74 -20.22
CA PHE A 120 -21.95 6.90 -19.74
C PHE A 120 -22.86 7.61 -18.74
N GLY A 121 -22.66 8.92 -18.50
CA GLY A 121 -23.51 9.73 -17.62
C GLY A 121 -23.49 9.21 -16.18
N VAL A 122 -24.68 8.92 -15.66
CA VAL A 122 -24.91 8.46 -14.27
C VAL A 122 -24.09 7.22 -13.93
N PHE A 123 -23.80 6.34 -14.90
CA PHE A 123 -22.99 5.14 -14.68
C PHE A 123 -21.52 5.41 -14.32
N GLY A 124 -21.01 6.62 -14.56
CA GLY A 124 -19.67 7.01 -14.14
C GLY A 124 -19.59 7.67 -12.78
N GLU A 125 -20.71 7.83 -12.08
CA GLU A 125 -20.69 8.33 -10.71
C GLU A 125 -20.03 7.30 -9.78
N PRO A 126 -19.16 7.74 -8.84
CA PRO A 126 -18.51 6.84 -7.88
C PRO A 126 -19.48 5.88 -7.17
N MET A 127 -20.68 6.35 -6.82
CA MET A 127 -21.71 5.52 -6.20
C MET A 127 -22.13 4.36 -7.11
N ILE A 128 -22.41 4.63 -8.38
CA ILE A 128 -22.82 3.60 -9.34
C ILE A 128 -21.67 2.64 -9.67
N MET A 129 -20.44 3.15 -9.76
CA MET A 129 -19.25 2.30 -9.85
C MET A 129 -19.15 1.35 -8.66
N GLY A 130 -19.46 1.82 -7.45
CA GLY A 130 -19.52 1.00 -6.24
C GLY A 130 -20.59 -0.06 -6.32
N LEU A 131 -21.80 0.29 -6.79
CA LEU A 131 -22.88 -0.68 -7.02
C LEU A 131 -22.44 -1.79 -7.99
N ILE A 132 -21.84 -1.42 -9.13
CA ILE A 132 -21.42 -2.37 -10.17
C ILE A 132 -20.31 -3.29 -9.65
N ILE A 133 -19.29 -2.72 -9.02
CA ILE A 133 -18.17 -3.48 -8.46
C ILE A 133 -18.68 -4.40 -7.35
N GLY A 134 -19.52 -3.91 -6.43
CA GLY A 134 -20.09 -4.71 -5.35
C GLY A 134 -20.96 -5.86 -5.85
N ALA A 135 -21.81 -5.61 -6.85
CA ALA A 135 -22.61 -6.66 -7.48
C ALA A 135 -21.71 -7.72 -8.13
N PHE A 136 -20.69 -7.29 -8.87
CA PHE A 136 -19.73 -8.18 -9.51
C PHE A 136 -18.99 -9.05 -8.48
N LEU A 137 -18.52 -8.46 -7.38
CA LEU A 137 -17.83 -9.19 -6.30
C LEU A 137 -18.76 -10.22 -5.64
N ALA A 138 -20.01 -9.86 -5.36
CA ALA A 138 -20.97 -10.77 -4.74
C ALA A 138 -21.35 -11.93 -5.66
N ILE A 139 -21.49 -11.69 -6.97
CA ILE A 139 -21.70 -12.75 -7.96
C ILE A 139 -20.53 -13.71 -7.98
N LEU A 140 -19.30 -13.20 -8.00
CA LEU A 140 -18.09 -14.03 -7.93
C LEU A 140 -17.98 -14.82 -6.62
N GLY A 141 -18.48 -14.26 -5.51
CA GLY A 141 -18.55 -14.93 -4.22
C GLY A 141 -19.66 -15.99 -4.13
N GLY A 142 -20.52 -16.15 -5.15
CA GLY A 142 -21.62 -17.10 -5.14
C GLY A 142 -22.79 -16.71 -4.23
N TYR A 143 -22.99 -15.42 -3.98
CA TYR A 143 -24.06 -14.92 -3.13
C TYR A 143 -25.42 -15.04 -3.85
N ASP A 144 -26.51 -15.12 -3.08
CA ASP A 144 -27.87 -15.09 -3.61
C ASP A 144 -28.26 -13.67 -4.08
N ILE A 145 -29.41 -13.52 -4.74
CA ILE A 145 -29.86 -12.23 -5.27
C ILE A 145 -29.92 -11.16 -4.17
N THR A 146 -30.38 -11.54 -2.98
CA THR A 146 -30.44 -10.63 -1.82
C THR A 146 -29.05 -10.19 -1.40
N GLY A 147 -28.11 -11.12 -1.25
CA GLY A 147 -26.71 -10.83 -0.93
C GLY A 147 -26.00 -10.00 -1.97
N ILE A 148 -26.28 -10.22 -3.27
CA ILE A 148 -25.77 -9.40 -4.38
C ILE A 148 -26.25 -7.95 -4.25
N LEU A 149 -27.55 -7.75 -4.06
CA LEU A 149 -28.13 -6.40 -3.93
C LEU A 149 -27.62 -5.68 -2.67
N GLN A 150 -27.52 -6.38 -1.54
CA GLN A 150 -26.99 -5.81 -0.29
C GLN A 150 -25.51 -5.40 -0.43
N THR A 151 -24.69 -6.26 -1.03
CA THR A 151 -23.26 -5.97 -1.23
C THR A 151 -23.07 -4.82 -2.21
N ALA A 152 -23.81 -4.81 -3.32
CA ALA A 152 -23.83 -3.70 -4.26
C ALA A 152 -24.16 -2.38 -3.55
N MET A 153 -25.28 -2.32 -2.83
CA MET A 153 -25.70 -1.13 -2.08
C MET A 153 -24.67 -0.68 -1.05
N THR A 154 -24.07 -1.61 -0.31
CA THR A 154 -23.02 -1.31 0.67
C THR A 154 -21.82 -0.68 -0.02
N MET A 155 -21.35 -1.25 -1.14
CA MET A 155 -20.21 -0.71 -1.88
C MET A 155 -20.52 0.66 -2.51
N GLY A 156 -21.72 0.85 -3.06
CA GLY A 156 -22.17 2.17 -3.51
C GLY A 156 -22.18 3.21 -2.40
N GLY A 157 -22.63 2.82 -1.19
CA GLY A 157 -22.58 3.64 0.02
C GLY A 157 -21.15 3.99 0.43
N ILE A 158 -20.22 3.03 0.42
CA ILE A 158 -18.81 3.28 0.73
C ILE A 158 -18.20 4.26 -0.29
N MET A 159 -18.44 4.06 -1.59
CA MET A 159 -17.91 4.96 -2.62
C MET A 159 -18.53 6.37 -2.58
N LEU A 160 -19.69 6.52 -1.92
CA LEU A 160 -20.27 7.82 -1.60
C LEU A 160 -19.64 8.45 -0.35
N LEU A 161 -19.49 7.68 0.72
CA LEU A 161 -19.10 8.20 2.03
C LEU A 161 -17.59 8.39 2.17
N MET A 162 -16.76 7.46 1.69
CA MET A 162 -15.31 7.48 1.89
C MET A 162 -14.64 8.75 1.37
N PRO A 163 -14.92 9.23 0.14
CA PRO A 163 -14.34 10.50 -0.34
C PRO A 163 -14.67 11.69 0.56
N ARG A 164 -15.88 11.73 1.14
CA ARG A 164 -16.32 12.82 2.03
C ARG A 164 -15.64 12.74 3.39
N MET A 165 -15.50 11.53 3.96
CA MET A 165 -14.81 11.33 5.23
C MET A 165 -13.33 11.74 5.14
N VAL A 166 -12.64 11.36 4.06
CA VAL A 166 -11.24 11.76 3.83
C VAL A 166 -11.13 13.27 3.66
N LYS A 167 -12.09 13.92 2.97
CA LYS A 167 -12.09 15.38 2.84
C LYS A 167 -12.19 16.10 4.19
N ILE A 168 -13.08 15.66 5.08
CA ILE A 168 -13.21 16.23 6.43
C ILE A 168 -11.90 16.06 7.22
N LEU A 169 -11.28 14.88 7.12
CA LEU A 169 -9.99 14.64 7.75
C LEU A 169 -8.92 15.62 7.20
N MET A 170 -8.90 15.85 5.89
CA MET A 170 -7.97 16.78 5.27
C MET A 170 -8.17 18.22 5.73
N GLU A 171 -9.42 18.69 5.82
CA GLU A 171 -9.75 20.00 6.39
C GLU A 171 -9.22 20.14 7.83
N GLY A 172 -9.26 19.05 8.62
CA GLY A 172 -8.68 19.00 9.96
C GLY A 172 -7.14 18.95 9.99
N LEU A 173 -6.49 18.43 8.95
CA LEU A 173 -5.04 18.32 8.85
C LEU A 173 -4.38 19.60 8.30
N THR A 174 -5.08 20.38 7.47
CA THR A 174 -4.55 21.62 6.87
C THR A 174 -3.96 22.58 7.92
N PRO A 175 -4.59 22.87 9.07
CA PRO A 175 -4.00 23.73 10.09
C PRO A 175 -2.70 23.17 10.69
N ILE A 176 -2.60 21.84 10.83
CA ILE A 176 -1.38 21.18 11.33
C ILE A 176 -0.26 21.30 10.31
N GLN A 177 -0.57 21.07 9.03
CA GLN A 177 0.36 21.25 7.92
C GLN A 177 0.88 22.69 7.84
N GLU A 178 -0.01 23.68 7.86
CA GLU A 178 0.38 25.09 7.83
C GLU A 178 1.22 25.49 9.05
N GLY A 179 0.86 25.00 10.24
CA GLY A 179 1.61 25.24 11.48
C GLY A 179 2.99 24.59 11.44
N ALA A 180 3.09 23.34 10.99
CA ALA A 180 4.34 22.65 10.79
C ALA A 180 5.20 23.38 9.76
N GLN A 181 4.64 23.75 8.60
CA GLN A 181 5.34 24.54 7.58
C GLN A 181 5.85 25.87 8.14
N LYS A 182 5.05 26.64 8.88
CA LYS A 182 5.51 27.89 9.51
C LYS A 182 6.65 27.68 10.51
N MET A 183 6.51 26.70 11.41
CA MET A 183 7.55 26.36 12.40
C MET A 183 8.86 25.95 11.71
N LEU A 184 8.74 25.18 10.63
CA LEU A 184 9.87 24.63 9.91
C LEU A 184 10.49 25.64 8.95
N GLN A 185 9.73 26.55 8.34
CA GLN A 185 10.28 27.68 7.58
C GLN A 185 11.16 28.57 8.47
N GLY A 186 10.76 28.77 9.73
CA GLY A 186 11.55 29.49 10.74
C GLY A 186 12.84 28.79 11.15
N ARG A 187 12.84 27.45 11.30
CA ARG A 187 14.05 26.68 11.71
C ARG A 187 14.94 26.24 10.54
N TYR A 188 14.36 25.98 9.37
CA TYR A 188 15.01 25.35 8.21
C TYR A 188 15.06 26.24 6.96
N LYS A 189 15.02 27.58 7.13
CA LYS A 189 15.26 28.58 6.07
C LYS A 189 14.40 28.41 4.81
N GLY A 190 13.08 28.31 4.97
CA GLY A 190 12.16 28.27 3.83
C GLY A 190 12.09 26.92 3.08
N ARG A 191 12.53 25.82 3.71
CA ARG A 191 12.47 24.49 3.11
C ARG A 191 11.04 23.91 3.14
N GLU A 192 10.63 23.34 2.02
CA GLU A 192 9.42 22.53 1.90
C GLU A 192 9.57 21.21 2.66
N ILE A 193 8.62 20.91 3.54
CA ILE A 193 8.54 19.68 4.32
C ILE A 193 7.15 19.09 4.13
N PHE A 194 7.11 17.77 3.98
CA PHE A 194 5.88 17.00 3.85
C PHE A 194 5.55 16.31 5.17
N LEU A 195 4.25 16.19 5.47
CA LEU A 195 3.77 15.31 6.52
C LEU A 195 3.56 13.91 5.94
N GLY A 196 4.26 12.93 6.50
CA GLY A 196 4.11 11.52 6.16
C GLY A 196 2.87 10.96 6.85
N MET A 197 1.91 10.51 6.05
CA MET A 197 0.60 10.02 6.49
C MET A 197 0.31 8.62 5.94
N ASP A 198 -0.76 8.02 6.46
CA ASP A 198 -1.23 6.70 6.05
C ASP A 198 -1.77 6.70 4.61
N ALA A 199 -1.41 5.68 3.84
CA ALA A 199 -1.90 5.40 2.50
C ALA A 199 -3.42 5.18 2.43
N ALA A 200 -4.08 4.91 3.56
CA ALA A 200 -5.53 4.84 3.67
C ALA A 200 -6.23 6.11 3.17
N LEU A 201 -5.57 7.27 3.21
CA LEU A 201 -6.09 8.52 2.61
C LEU A 201 -6.36 8.37 1.10
N ALA A 202 -5.64 7.47 0.41
CA ALA A 202 -5.87 7.18 -0.99
C ALA A 202 -7.28 6.63 -1.26
N THR A 203 -7.92 5.98 -0.28
CA THR A 203 -9.27 5.43 -0.41
C THR A 203 -10.34 6.53 -0.57
N GLY A 204 -9.98 7.79 -0.30
CA GLY A 204 -10.81 8.94 -0.64
C GLY A 204 -10.94 9.18 -2.15
N SER A 205 -10.05 8.61 -2.97
CA SER A 205 -10.16 8.64 -4.43
C SER A 205 -11.00 7.47 -4.94
N PRO A 206 -12.10 7.72 -5.67
CA PRO A 206 -12.88 6.66 -6.28
C PRO A 206 -12.07 5.72 -7.17
N ALA A 207 -11.06 6.24 -7.90
CA ALA A 207 -10.26 5.39 -8.78
C ALA A 207 -9.29 4.48 -8.01
N ALA A 208 -8.70 4.96 -6.92
CA ALA A 208 -7.83 4.13 -6.09
C ALA A 208 -8.62 3.07 -5.34
N LEU A 209 -9.77 3.45 -4.78
CA LEU A 209 -10.69 2.52 -4.13
C LEU A 209 -11.21 1.46 -5.12
N SER A 210 -11.63 1.86 -6.32
CA SER A 210 -12.09 0.94 -7.37
C SER A 210 -10.97 -0.02 -7.80
N THR A 211 -9.75 0.49 -7.96
CA THR A 211 -8.58 -0.33 -8.29
C THR A 211 -8.35 -1.39 -7.21
N GLY A 212 -8.34 -0.98 -5.93
CA GLY A 212 -8.19 -1.89 -4.80
C GLY A 212 -9.28 -2.98 -4.75
N LEU A 213 -10.53 -2.58 -4.91
CA LEU A 213 -11.67 -3.51 -4.88
C LEU A 213 -11.64 -4.50 -6.04
N LEU A 214 -11.31 -4.06 -7.26
CA LEU A 214 -11.13 -4.96 -8.41
C LEU A 214 -9.95 -5.91 -8.23
N MET A 215 -8.91 -5.47 -7.52
CA MET A 215 -7.74 -6.30 -7.22
C MET A 215 -8.05 -7.44 -6.25
N VAL A 216 -9.09 -7.36 -5.41
CA VAL A 216 -9.48 -8.44 -4.48
C VAL A 216 -9.71 -9.77 -5.20
N PRO A 217 -10.67 -9.91 -6.14
CA PRO A 217 -10.93 -11.16 -6.83
C PRO A 217 -9.77 -11.55 -7.76
N ILE A 218 -9.08 -10.57 -8.36
CA ILE A 218 -7.92 -10.82 -9.21
C ILE A 218 -6.79 -11.45 -8.40
N THR A 219 -6.52 -10.95 -7.19
CA THR A 219 -5.49 -11.46 -6.29
C THR A 219 -5.81 -12.89 -5.86
N LEU A 220 -7.06 -13.17 -5.48
CA LEU A 220 -7.49 -14.52 -5.14
C LEU A 220 -7.36 -15.48 -6.32
N PHE A 221 -7.78 -15.06 -7.51
CA PHE A 221 -7.65 -15.86 -8.71
C PHE A 221 -6.17 -16.17 -9.02
N ILE A 222 -5.30 -15.16 -9.00
CA ILE A 222 -3.86 -15.34 -9.19
C ILE A 222 -3.30 -16.28 -8.11
N ALA A 223 -3.65 -16.10 -6.84
CA ALA A 223 -3.16 -16.95 -5.76
C ALA A 223 -3.48 -18.45 -5.98
N VAL A 224 -4.63 -18.76 -6.60
CA VAL A 224 -5.01 -20.14 -6.93
C VAL A 224 -4.26 -20.69 -8.14
N ILE A 225 -4.06 -19.90 -9.19
CA ILE A 225 -3.48 -20.39 -10.46
C ILE A 225 -1.95 -20.26 -10.54
N LEU A 226 -1.34 -19.41 -9.71
CA LEU A 226 0.07 -19.05 -9.81
C LEU A 226 0.95 -20.26 -9.43
N PRO A 227 1.74 -20.81 -10.37
CA PRO A 227 2.53 -22.01 -10.10
C PRO A 227 3.57 -21.75 -9.02
N GLY A 228 3.63 -22.63 -8.02
CA GLY A 228 4.56 -22.53 -6.90
C GLY A 228 4.08 -21.65 -5.74
N ASN A 229 2.98 -20.91 -5.90
CA ASN A 229 2.38 -20.17 -4.79
C ASN A 229 1.76 -21.12 -3.76
N ARG A 230 1.93 -20.81 -2.47
CA ARG A 230 1.33 -21.55 -1.35
C ARG A 230 0.52 -20.67 -0.41
N VAL A 231 0.38 -19.39 -0.73
CA VAL A 231 -0.30 -18.41 0.11
C VAL A 231 -1.67 -18.07 -0.47
N LEU A 232 -2.71 -18.23 0.35
CA LEU A 232 -4.05 -17.70 0.09
C LEU A 232 -4.28 -16.47 0.99
N PRO A 233 -4.28 -15.24 0.43
CA PRO A 233 -4.19 -14.01 1.21
C PRO A 233 -5.56 -13.54 1.73
N PHE A 234 -6.31 -14.42 2.41
CA PHE A 234 -7.65 -14.09 2.93
C PHE A 234 -7.63 -12.95 3.96
N GLY A 235 -6.59 -12.90 4.81
CA GLY A 235 -6.44 -11.83 5.81
C GLY A 235 -6.06 -10.47 5.21
N ASP A 236 -5.48 -10.46 4.01
CA ASP A 236 -4.97 -9.24 3.37
C ASP A 236 -5.98 -8.60 2.40
N LEU A 237 -7.17 -9.18 2.20
CA LEU A 237 -8.12 -8.64 1.22
C LEU A 237 -8.51 -7.19 1.52
N ALA A 238 -8.55 -6.82 2.80
CA ALA A 238 -8.83 -5.45 3.25
C ALA A 238 -7.65 -4.48 3.04
N THR A 239 -6.42 -4.97 2.90
CA THR A 239 -5.20 -4.12 2.75
C THR A 239 -4.84 -3.87 1.28
N ILE A 240 -5.35 -4.66 0.35
CA ILE A 240 -5.14 -4.51 -1.11
C ILE A 240 -5.37 -3.07 -1.63
N PRO A 241 -6.40 -2.32 -1.19
CA PRO A 241 -6.56 -0.93 -1.60
C PRO A 241 -5.37 -0.02 -1.27
N PHE A 242 -4.62 -0.31 -0.20
CA PHE A 242 -3.44 0.47 0.19
C PHE A 242 -2.26 0.21 -0.76
N PHE A 243 -2.16 -0.99 -1.34
CA PHE A 243 -1.10 -1.30 -2.31
C PHE A 243 -1.22 -0.47 -3.60
N ALA A 244 -2.45 -0.07 -3.95
CA ALA A 244 -2.72 0.78 -5.10
C ALA A 244 -2.41 2.28 -4.84
N ALA A 245 -2.25 2.70 -3.58
CA ALA A 245 -2.19 4.10 -3.18
C ALA A 245 -1.07 4.92 -3.84
N LEU A 246 0.09 4.31 -4.07
CA LEU A 246 1.21 4.97 -4.74
C LEU A 246 1.28 4.68 -6.25
N ILE A 247 0.55 3.67 -6.73
CA ILE A 247 0.55 3.25 -8.14
C ILE A 247 -0.43 4.12 -8.96
N VAL A 248 -1.61 4.37 -8.42
CA VAL A 248 -2.71 5.09 -9.08
C VAL A 248 -2.35 6.54 -9.43
N PRO A 249 -1.67 7.33 -8.57
CA PRO A 249 -1.22 8.69 -8.89
C PRO A 249 -0.30 8.72 -10.10
N GLY A 250 0.61 7.76 -10.19
CA GLY A 250 1.54 7.64 -11.31
C GLY A 250 0.84 7.52 -12.65
N ARG A 251 -0.41 7.00 -12.69
CA ARG A 251 -1.26 6.87 -13.89
C ARG A 251 -2.42 7.87 -13.93
N LYS A 252 -2.38 8.90 -13.09
CA LYS A 252 -3.41 9.95 -12.98
C LYS A 252 -4.83 9.37 -12.82
N GLY A 253 -4.99 8.27 -12.09
CA GLY A 253 -6.31 7.68 -11.83
C GLY A 253 -6.84 6.70 -12.89
N ASN A 254 -6.02 6.29 -13.87
CA ASN A 254 -6.45 5.30 -14.85
C ASN A 254 -6.57 3.90 -14.19
N ILE A 255 -7.80 3.45 -13.99
CA ILE A 255 -8.15 2.21 -13.29
C ILE A 255 -7.55 1.00 -14.02
N VAL A 256 -7.67 0.91 -15.34
CA VAL A 256 -7.16 -0.25 -16.10
C VAL A 256 -5.65 -0.37 -15.98
N HIS A 257 -4.92 0.74 -16.15
CA HIS A 257 -3.45 0.72 -16.02
C HIS A 257 -3.02 0.41 -14.59
N SER A 258 -3.76 0.92 -13.61
CA SER A 258 -3.46 0.71 -12.20
C SER A 258 -3.73 -0.73 -11.78
N VAL A 259 -4.85 -1.32 -12.21
CA VAL A 259 -5.18 -2.75 -11.97
C VAL A 259 -4.10 -3.63 -12.59
N LEU A 260 -3.74 -3.42 -13.86
CA LEU A 260 -2.68 -4.21 -14.50
C LEU A 260 -1.33 -4.09 -13.78
N ALA A 261 -0.98 -2.88 -13.33
CA ALA A 261 0.26 -2.66 -12.58
C ALA A 261 0.23 -3.32 -11.18
N CYS A 262 -0.91 -3.23 -10.49
CA CYS A 262 -1.12 -3.90 -9.21
C CYS A 262 -1.10 -5.43 -9.39
N THR A 263 -1.65 -5.96 -10.47
CA THR A 263 -1.56 -7.39 -10.82
C THR A 263 -0.12 -7.86 -10.90
N VAL A 264 0.76 -7.11 -11.56
CA VAL A 264 2.19 -7.44 -11.60
C VAL A 264 2.80 -7.40 -10.21
N ALA A 265 2.55 -6.32 -9.45
CA ALA A 265 3.12 -6.16 -8.12
C ALA A 265 2.66 -7.24 -7.12
N VAL A 266 1.37 -7.59 -7.14
CA VAL A 266 0.78 -8.64 -6.31
C VAL A 266 1.27 -10.02 -6.72
N THR A 267 1.44 -10.29 -8.02
CA THR A 267 2.00 -11.58 -8.49
C THR A 267 3.40 -11.80 -7.91
N ILE A 268 4.25 -10.77 -7.96
CA ILE A 268 5.59 -10.84 -7.34
C ILE A 268 5.46 -10.95 -5.82
N GLY A 269 4.52 -10.21 -5.21
CA GLY A 269 4.20 -10.29 -3.80
C GLY A 269 3.80 -11.69 -3.33
N LEU A 270 3.02 -12.44 -4.09
CA LEU A 270 2.62 -13.82 -3.76
C LEU A 270 3.82 -14.77 -3.75
N TYR A 271 4.75 -14.62 -4.69
CA TYR A 271 6.00 -15.40 -4.68
C TYR A 271 6.86 -15.07 -3.46
N MET A 272 7.04 -13.78 -3.16
CA MET A 272 7.77 -13.35 -1.98
C MET A 272 7.11 -13.83 -0.70
N ALA A 273 5.78 -13.73 -0.59
CA ALA A 273 5.02 -14.19 0.58
C ALA A 273 5.13 -15.71 0.78
N THR A 274 5.16 -16.49 -0.31
CA THR A 274 5.36 -17.94 -0.25
C THR A 274 6.75 -18.29 0.28
N ASP A 275 7.78 -17.60 -0.20
CA ASP A 275 9.15 -17.80 0.26
C ASP A 275 9.38 -17.28 1.69
N PHE A 276 8.66 -16.22 2.10
CA PHE A 276 8.74 -15.63 3.44
C PHE A 276 7.99 -16.44 4.52
N ALA A 277 7.10 -17.35 4.12
CA ALA A 277 6.22 -18.10 5.04
C ALA A 277 6.95 -18.77 6.23
N PRO A 278 8.14 -19.39 6.08
CA PRO A 278 8.86 -19.97 7.22
C PRO A 278 9.23 -18.93 8.28
N ALA A 279 9.68 -17.74 7.87
CA ALA A 279 10.10 -16.68 8.79
C ALA A 279 8.91 -16.10 9.57
N ILE A 280 7.77 -15.86 8.91
CA ILE A 280 6.53 -15.41 9.60
C ILE A 280 5.99 -16.51 10.51
N THR A 281 6.08 -17.77 10.10
CA THR A 281 5.65 -18.89 10.94
C THR A 281 6.47 -18.92 12.23
N GLN A 282 7.79 -18.84 12.13
CA GLN A 282 8.67 -18.80 13.29
C GLN A 282 8.43 -17.57 14.19
N MET A 283 8.08 -16.42 13.62
CA MET A 283 7.65 -15.24 14.40
C MET A 283 6.37 -15.48 15.20
N GLY A 284 5.43 -16.23 14.64
CA GLY A 284 4.12 -16.46 15.23
C GLY A 284 4.06 -17.63 16.22
N GLU A 285 5.09 -18.48 16.24
CA GLU A 285 5.17 -19.65 17.14
C GLU A 285 5.03 -19.22 18.62
N GLY A 286 4.05 -19.79 19.31
CA GLY A 286 3.77 -19.48 20.72
C GLY A 286 3.07 -18.14 20.97
N ILE A 287 2.74 -17.38 19.92
CA ILE A 287 2.06 -16.08 20.02
C ILE A 287 0.69 -16.11 19.33
N VAL A 288 0.58 -16.80 18.20
CA VAL A 288 -0.62 -16.85 17.36
C VAL A 288 -1.11 -18.30 17.26
N GLU A 289 -2.42 -18.52 17.46
CA GLU A 289 -3.03 -19.80 17.13
C GLU A 289 -3.08 -19.97 15.61
N PHE A 290 -2.45 -21.03 15.11
CA PHE A 290 -2.45 -21.32 13.69
C PHE A 290 -3.79 -21.94 13.28
N PRO A 291 -4.36 -21.53 12.13
CA PRO A 291 -5.59 -22.13 11.63
C PRO A 291 -5.47 -23.65 11.49
N GLU A 292 -6.54 -24.39 11.79
CA GLU A 292 -6.56 -25.84 11.62
C GLU A 292 -6.18 -26.23 10.18
N GLY A 293 -5.20 -27.12 10.04
CA GLY A 293 -4.69 -27.58 8.75
C GLY A 293 -3.66 -26.65 8.08
N ALA A 294 -3.34 -25.49 8.66
CA ALA A 294 -2.26 -24.64 8.16
C ALA A 294 -0.88 -25.16 8.61
N ALA A 295 -0.03 -25.50 7.64
CA ALA A 295 1.37 -25.88 7.92
C ALA A 295 2.26 -24.67 8.23
N GLN A 296 1.93 -23.51 7.66
CA GLN A 296 2.67 -22.25 7.76
C GLN A 296 1.70 -21.08 7.68
N ILE A 297 2.09 -19.93 8.24
CA ILE A 297 1.37 -18.67 8.12
C ILE A 297 2.20 -17.65 7.32
N SER A 298 1.51 -16.85 6.52
CA SER A 298 2.10 -15.75 5.73
C SER A 298 1.03 -14.72 5.38
N ASN A 299 1.46 -13.56 4.91
CA ASN A 299 0.60 -12.47 4.46
C ASN A 299 1.29 -11.63 3.39
N LEU A 300 0.50 -10.93 2.58
CA LEU A 300 0.97 -10.04 1.53
C LEU A 300 1.64 -8.79 2.10
N ASP A 301 1.13 -8.26 3.20
CA ASP A 301 1.57 -6.97 3.70
C ASP A 301 3.01 -6.96 4.26
N THR A 302 3.39 -8.06 4.91
CA THR A 302 4.73 -8.32 5.44
C THR A 302 5.54 -9.18 4.48
N GLY A 303 5.07 -10.39 4.19
CA GLY A 303 5.83 -11.39 3.41
C GLY A 303 5.85 -11.07 1.92
N GLY A 304 4.77 -10.49 1.40
CA GLY A 304 4.66 -10.04 0.01
C GLY A 304 5.25 -8.66 -0.26
N ASN A 305 5.87 -8.05 0.74
CA ASN A 305 6.50 -6.74 0.63
C ASN A 305 7.99 -6.88 0.33
N ILE A 306 8.43 -6.34 -0.81
CA ILE A 306 9.83 -6.41 -1.25
C ILE A 306 10.81 -5.84 -0.23
N LEU A 307 10.41 -4.79 0.49
CA LEU A 307 11.28 -4.17 1.48
C LEU A 307 11.58 -5.15 2.60
N ASN A 308 10.62 -5.98 3.03
CA ASN A 308 10.87 -7.05 4.00
C ASN A 308 11.60 -8.24 3.37
N TRP A 309 11.20 -8.66 2.17
CA TRP A 309 11.77 -9.82 1.49
C TRP A 309 13.28 -9.66 1.23
N VAL A 310 13.74 -8.45 0.89
CA VAL A 310 15.17 -8.15 0.75
C VAL A 310 15.92 -8.36 2.08
N PHE A 311 15.32 -7.98 3.22
CA PHE A 311 15.95 -8.22 4.52
C PHE A 311 15.95 -9.68 4.93
N LEU A 312 14.92 -10.46 4.57
CA LEU A 312 14.94 -11.92 4.70
C LEU A 312 16.17 -12.48 3.96
N LYS A 313 16.31 -12.19 2.66
CA LYS A 313 17.43 -12.71 1.86
C LYS A 313 18.80 -12.24 2.31
N ALA A 314 18.91 -10.97 2.72
CA ALA A 314 20.16 -10.45 3.27
C ALA A 314 20.54 -11.16 4.59
N SER A 315 19.54 -11.47 5.43
CA SER A 315 19.75 -12.15 6.71
C SER A 315 20.10 -13.62 6.53
N GLU A 316 19.44 -14.32 5.60
CA GLU A 316 19.76 -15.70 5.22
C GLU A 316 21.20 -15.79 4.70
N LEU A 317 21.60 -14.86 3.83
CA LEU A 317 22.96 -14.80 3.30
C LEU A 317 23.97 -14.57 4.42
N TYR A 318 23.71 -13.63 5.33
CA TYR A 318 24.60 -13.38 6.47
C TYR A 318 24.78 -14.62 7.34
N ASN A 319 23.68 -15.29 7.71
CA ASN A 319 23.71 -16.49 8.55
C ASN A 319 24.34 -17.71 7.85
N SER A 320 24.44 -17.71 6.52
CA SER A 320 25.14 -18.76 5.78
C SER A 320 26.66 -18.58 5.75
N VAL A 321 27.14 -17.36 6.02
CA VAL A 321 28.57 -16.98 5.92
C VAL A 321 29.22 -16.86 7.30
N PHE A 322 28.48 -16.39 8.30
CA PHE A 322 28.94 -16.13 9.67
C PHE A 322 28.17 -16.99 10.67
#